data_AF-A0A6N2UM35-F1
#
_entry.id   AF-A0A6N2UM35-F1
#
_cell.length_a   1.000
_cell.length_b   1.000
_cell.length_c   1.000
_cell.angle_alpha   90.00
_cell.angle_beta   90.00
_cell.angle_gamma   90.00
#
_symmetry.space_group_name_H-M   'P 1'
#
loop_
_entity.id
_entity.type
_entity.pdbx_description
1 polymer ?
#
loop_
_entity_poly.entity_id
_entity_poly.type
_entity_poly.pdbx_seq_one_letter_code
_entity_poly.pdbx_strand_id
1 'polypeptide(L)'
;MNRVEYMTRLASMLQDIPVEERQEAMKYYNDYFDEAGEENEEKVAAELDSPEKVAAVIKAEIYGRNNTGETKAPVYPAEKEEKDTNNWWKILLIIVGGLFVLSIAGPIVLGVALTVLAVVFSGFIALIAFVIAAGCLAIVGIALFIGGLTQIAVALPEAFTLIGSGMILFAVGMVGVVLLVQLCFVAFPKMFRWIVKICKKPFHRKAVS
;
A
#
# COMPACT_ATOMS: atom_id res chain seq x y z
N MET A 1 7.35 12.99 -31.05
CA MET A 1 6.32 13.33 -32.06
C MET A 1 4.98 13.14 -31.37
N ASN A 2 4.01 14.03 -31.60
CA ASN A 2 2.66 13.85 -31.03
C ASN A 2 1.79 12.99 -31.95
N ARG A 3 0.69 12.43 -31.43
CA ARG A 3 -0.26 11.58 -32.18
C ARG A 3 -0.63 12.15 -33.54
N VAL A 4 -0.98 13.45 -33.57
CA VAL A 4 -1.39 14.16 -34.78
C VAL A 4 -0.28 14.15 -35.84
N GLU A 5 0.97 14.34 -35.42
CA GLU A 5 2.12 14.37 -36.33
C GLU A 5 2.41 12.98 -36.90
N TYR A 6 2.38 11.96 -36.04
CA TYR A 6 2.61 10.57 -36.43
C TYR A 6 1.52 10.06 -37.40
N MET A 7 0.25 10.30 -37.07
CA MET A 7 -0.89 9.95 -37.92
C MET A 7 -0.91 10.68 -39.26
N THR A 8 -0.54 11.98 -39.27
CA THR A 8 -0.46 12.74 -40.53
C THR A 8 0.62 12.17 -41.46
N ARG A 9 1.78 11.80 -40.91
CA ARG A 9 2.86 11.17 -41.69
C ARG A 9 2.50 9.77 -42.16
N LEU A 10 1.86 8.96 -41.33
CA LEU A 10 1.39 7.64 -41.73
C LEU A 10 0.36 7.75 -42.86
N ALA A 11 -0.61 8.67 -42.75
CA ALA A 11 -1.64 8.89 -43.75
C ALA A 11 -1.06 9.35 -45.11
N SER A 12 -0.03 10.21 -45.10
CA SER A 12 0.61 10.67 -46.34
C SER A 12 1.35 9.53 -47.04
N MET A 13 2.01 8.66 -46.29
CA MET A 13 2.72 7.52 -46.85
C MET A 13 1.76 6.43 -47.34
N LEU A 14 0.59 6.28 -46.73
CA LEU A 14 -0.43 5.30 -47.16
C LEU A 14 -1.34 5.83 -48.29
N GLN A 15 -1.01 6.92 -48.99
CA GLN A 15 -1.82 7.43 -50.11
C GLN A 15 -1.85 6.49 -51.33
N ASP A 16 -0.83 5.65 -51.49
CA ASP A 16 -0.68 4.77 -52.67
C ASP A 16 -1.47 3.45 -52.58
N ILE A 17 -2.13 3.19 -51.44
CA ILE A 17 -2.92 1.95 -51.20
C ILE A 17 -4.43 2.23 -51.29
N PRO A 18 -5.27 1.18 -51.45
CA PRO A 18 -6.72 1.34 -51.51
C PRO A 18 -7.28 2.07 -50.28
N VAL A 19 -8.33 2.86 -50.50
CA VAL A 19 -8.92 3.74 -49.48
C VAL A 19 -9.40 2.96 -48.25
N GLU A 20 -9.95 1.77 -48.46
CA GLU A 20 -10.48 0.89 -47.41
C GLU A 20 -9.36 0.43 -46.46
N GLU A 21 -8.26 -0.09 -47.00
CA GLU A 21 -7.09 -0.54 -46.23
C GLU A 21 -6.41 0.61 -45.48
N ARG A 22 -6.34 1.79 -46.11
CA ARG A 22 -5.80 2.98 -45.46
C ARG A 22 -6.67 3.40 -44.28
N GLN A 23 -7.99 3.36 -44.41
CA GLN A 23 -8.90 3.72 -43.30
C GLN A 23 -8.79 2.73 -42.15
N GLU A 24 -8.67 1.43 -42.45
CA GLU A 24 -8.49 0.39 -41.44
C GLU A 24 -7.17 0.53 -40.68
N ALA A 25 -6.06 0.72 -41.41
CA ALA A 25 -4.75 0.96 -40.80
C ALA A 25 -4.77 2.22 -39.92
N MET A 26 -5.30 3.34 -40.43
CA MET A 26 -5.40 4.58 -39.66
C MET A 26 -6.26 4.41 -38.41
N LYS A 27 -7.36 3.66 -38.48
CA LYS A 27 -8.21 3.37 -37.32
C LYS A 27 -7.46 2.54 -36.28
N TYR A 28 -6.76 1.49 -36.69
CA TYR A 28 -6.02 0.61 -35.78
C TYR A 28 -4.99 1.38 -34.94
N TYR A 29 -4.16 2.20 -35.58
CA TYR A 29 -3.18 3.00 -34.85
C TYR A 29 -3.84 4.10 -34.02
N ASN A 30 -4.96 4.67 -34.48
CA ASN A 30 -5.69 5.67 -33.72
C ASN A 30 -6.27 5.09 -32.42
N ASP A 31 -6.85 3.89 -32.48
CA ASP A 31 -7.36 3.17 -31.31
C ASP A 31 -6.21 2.82 -30.34
N TYR A 32 -5.03 2.47 -30.86
CA TYR A 32 -3.82 2.24 -30.04
C TYR A 32 -3.34 3.49 -29.30
N PHE A 33 -3.39 4.66 -29.94
CA PHE A 33 -3.12 5.94 -29.26
C PHE A 33 -4.20 6.31 -28.25
N ASP A 34 -5.47 5.96 -28.51
CA ASP A 34 -6.57 6.18 -27.56
C ASP A 34 -6.44 5.32 -26.29
N GLU A 35 -5.98 4.07 -26.41
CA GLU A 35 -5.75 3.18 -25.26
C GLU A 35 -4.65 3.68 -24.32
N ALA A 36 -3.64 4.36 -24.85
CA ALA A 36 -2.53 4.90 -24.07
C ALA A 36 -2.88 6.22 -23.33
N GLY A 37 -3.90 6.93 -23.80
CA GLY A 37 -4.37 8.20 -23.25
C GLY A 37 -3.54 9.42 -23.68
N GLU A 38 -4.18 10.59 -23.69
CA GLU A 38 -3.59 11.87 -24.14
C GLU A 38 -2.29 12.24 -23.41
N GLU A 39 -2.12 11.79 -22.16
CA GLU A 39 -0.93 12.05 -21.36
C GLU A 39 0.32 11.24 -21.77
N ASN A 40 0.16 10.21 -22.61
CA ASN A 40 1.26 9.32 -23.03
C ASN A 40 1.53 9.31 -24.55
N GLU A 41 0.86 10.15 -25.35
CA GLU A 41 1.00 10.15 -26.82
C GLU A 41 2.45 10.27 -27.31
N GLU A 42 3.27 11.09 -26.67
CA GLU A 42 4.67 11.30 -27.06
C GLU A 42 5.55 10.07 -26.75
N LYS A 43 5.24 9.32 -25.69
CA LYS A 43 5.92 8.06 -25.35
C LYS A 43 5.52 6.95 -26.30
N VAL A 44 4.23 6.85 -26.61
CA VAL A 44 3.68 5.84 -27.54
C VAL A 44 4.26 6.03 -28.93
N ALA A 45 4.36 7.27 -29.40
CA ALA A 45 4.98 7.56 -30.70
C ALA A 45 6.49 7.26 -30.75
N ALA A 46 7.17 7.21 -29.59
CA ALA A 46 8.56 6.80 -29.48
C ALA A 46 8.70 5.27 -29.36
N GLU A 47 7.69 4.60 -28.82
CA GLU A 47 7.60 3.14 -28.69
C GLU A 47 7.17 2.47 -30.00
N LEU A 48 6.32 3.14 -30.76
CA LEU A 48 6.01 2.77 -32.14
C LEU A 48 7.24 3.00 -33.04
N ASP A 49 7.46 2.08 -33.98
CA ASP A 49 8.43 2.30 -35.06
C ASP A 49 8.10 3.59 -35.83
N SER A 50 9.11 4.21 -36.44
CA SER A 50 8.92 5.40 -37.28
C SER A 50 7.81 5.22 -38.32
N PRO A 51 6.96 6.24 -38.60
CA PRO A 51 5.79 6.12 -39.48
C PRO A 51 6.16 5.61 -40.88
N GLU A 52 7.39 5.87 -41.34
CA GLU A 52 7.98 5.35 -42.58
C GLU A 52 8.06 3.81 -42.61
N LYS A 53 8.50 3.20 -41.50
CA LYS A 53 8.64 1.74 -41.38
C LYS A 53 7.28 1.09 -41.28
N VAL A 54 6.39 1.67 -40.48
CA VAL A 54 5.01 1.17 -40.35
C VAL A 54 4.30 1.21 -41.70
N ALA A 55 4.39 2.32 -42.44
CA ALA A 55 3.82 2.42 -43.77
C ALA A 55 4.41 1.39 -44.75
N ALA A 56 5.72 1.14 -44.68
CA ALA A 56 6.38 0.14 -45.52
C ALA A 56 5.89 -1.30 -45.24
N VAL A 57 5.70 -1.65 -43.96
CA VAL A 57 5.17 -2.97 -43.56
C VAL A 57 3.74 -3.15 -44.06
N ILE A 58 2.87 -2.17 -43.83
CA ILE A 58 1.46 -2.20 -44.27
C ILE A 58 1.38 -2.32 -45.80
N LYS A 59 2.18 -1.54 -46.54
CA LYS A 59 2.26 -1.66 -48.00
C LYS A 59 2.71 -3.05 -48.42
N ALA A 60 3.80 -3.56 -47.85
CA ALA A 60 4.33 -4.87 -48.18
C ALA A 60 3.32 -5.99 -47.91
N GLU A 61 2.53 -5.87 -46.84
CA GLU A 61 1.45 -6.80 -46.51
C GLU A 61 0.32 -6.76 -47.54
N ILE A 62 -0.18 -5.58 -47.90
CA ILE A 62 -1.26 -5.42 -48.87
C ILE A 62 -0.83 -5.90 -50.26
N TYR A 63 0.36 -5.51 -50.71
CA TYR A 63 0.90 -5.97 -52.00
C TYR A 63 1.24 -7.47 -51.98
N GLY A 64 1.63 -8.02 -50.83
CA GLY A 64 1.85 -9.46 -50.65
C GLY A 64 0.55 -10.27 -50.70
N ARG A 65 -0.53 -9.78 -50.07
CA ARG A 65 -1.86 -10.39 -50.10
C ARG A 65 -2.45 -10.43 -51.52
N ASN A 66 -2.32 -9.33 -52.26
CA ASN A 66 -2.84 -9.23 -53.63
C ASN A 66 -2.16 -10.20 -54.61
N ASN A 67 -0.90 -10.58 -54.36
CA ASN A 67 -0.17 -11.51 -55.23
C ASN A 67 -0.35 -12.99 -54.85
N THR A 68 -0.75 -13.29 -53.61
CA THR A 68 -0.72 -14.67 -53.06
C THR A 68 -2.11 -15.21 -52.71
N GLY A 69 -3.16 -14.40 -52.75
CA GLY A 69 -4.54 -14.83 -52.48
C GLY A 69 -4.83 -15.26 -51.03
N GLU A 70 -3.85 -15.12 -50.13
CA GLU A 70 -3.97 -15.48 -48.72
C GLU A 70 -4.32 -14.24 -47.89
N THR A 71 -5.52 -14.22 -47.29
CA THR A 71 -5.85 -13.30 -46.18
C THR A 71 -5.02 -13.69 -44.96
N LYS A 72 -3.90 -12.98 -44.76
CA LYS A 72 -3.12 -13.05 -43.52
C LYS A 72 -3.65 -12.00 -42.54
N ALA A 73 -3.67 -12.36 -41.26
CA ALA A 73 -4.07 -11.47 -40.18
C ALA A 73 -3.10 -10.28 -40.09
N PRO A 74 -3.58 -9.08 -39.69
CA PRO A 74 -2.78 -7.86 -39.66
C PRO A 74 -1.46 -8.11 -38.92
N VAL A 75 -0.33 -7.68 -39.51
CA VAL A 75 0.97 -7.78 -38.84
C VAL A 75 1.00 -6.77 -37.70
N TYR A 76 0.81 -7.28 -36.49
CA TYR A 76 1.01 -6.55 -35.24
C TYR A 76 2.47 -6.08 -35.21
N PRO A 77 2.77 -4.82 -34.83
CA PRO A 77 4.14 -4.39 -34.64
C PRO A 77 4.78 -5.31 -33.61
N ALA A 78 5.78 -6.08 -34.05
CA ALA A 78 6.59 -6.89 -33.14
C ALA A 78 7.30 -5.93 -32.19
N GLU A 79 7.03 -6.07 -30.90
CA GLU A 79 7.70 -5.39 -29.80
C GLU A 79 9.22 -5.51 -30.01
N LYS A 80 9.86 -4.42 -30.45
CA LYS A 80 11.31 -4.39 -30.62
C LYS A 80 11.92 -4.18 -29.25
N GLU A 81 12.46 -5.25 -28.67
CA GLU A 81 13.51 -5.13 -27.65
C GLU A 81 14.71 -4.40 -28.27
N GLU A 82 14.72 -3.08 -28.14
CA GLU A 82 15.90 -2.26 -28.43
C GLU A 82 16.95 -2.54 -27.36
N LYS A 83 17.89 -3.43 -27.69
CA LYS A 83 19.14 -3.62 -26.96
C LYS A 83 20.03 -2.39 -27.14
N ASP A 84 19.64 -1.29 -26.50
CA ASP A 84 20.56 -0.22 -26.16
C ASP A 84 21.37 -0.70 -24.95
N THR A 85 22.66 -0.98 -25.17
CA THR A 85 23.56 -1.56 -24.18
C THR A 85 23.78 -0.68 -22.94
N ASN A 86 23.39 0.59 -23.00
CA ASN A 86 23.40 1.48 -21.82
C ASN A 86 22.04 1.53 -21.10
N ASN A 87 20.97 1.09 -21.78
CA ASN A 87 19.65 0.92 -21.16
C ASN A 87 19.50 -0.45 -20.53
N TRP A 88 20.34 -1.45 -20.83
CA TRP A 88 20.32 -2.73 -20.11
C TRP A 88 20.57 -2.56 -18.62
N TRP A 89 21.48 -1.66 -18.23
CA TRP A 89 21.70 -1.31 -16.82
C TRP A 89 20.53 -0.50 -16.24
N LYS A 90 19.86 0.34 -17.02
CA LYS A 90 18.67 1.09 -16.57
C LYS A 90 17.43 0.21 -16.45
N ILE A 91 17.22 -0.73 -17.36
CA ILE A 91 16.15 -1.73 -17.38
C ILE A 91 16.40 -2.76 -16.27
N LEU A 92 17.64 -3.22 -16.09
CA LEU A 92 18.02 -4.03 -14.93
C LEU A 92 17.81 -3.26 -13.62
N LEU A 93 18.14 -1.95 -13.56
CA LEU A 93 17.86 -1.10 -12.40
C LEU A 93 16.37 -0.81 -12.19
N ILE A 94 15.54 -0.78 -13.23
CA ILE A 94 14.09 -0.58 -13.13
C ILE A 94 13.40 -1.88 -12.74
N ILE A 95 13.86 -3.03 -13.24
CA ILE A 95 13.32 -4.35 -12.86
C ILE A 95 13.80 -4.71 -11.45
N VAL A 96 15.08 -4.54 -11.13
CA VAL A 96 15.60 -4.74 -9.77
C VAL A 96 15.05 -3.69 -8.83
N GLY A 97 15.00 -2.41 -9.23
CA GLY A 97 14.44 -1.32 -8.44
C GLY A 97 12.94 -1.42 -8.25
N GLY A 98 12.20 -1.81 -9.30
CA GLY A 98 10.75 -2.04 -9.27
C GLY A 98 10.38 -3.30 -8.47
N LEU A 99 11.14 -4.38 -8.60
CA LEU A 99 11.01 -5.57 -7.76
C LEU A 99 11.40 -5.28 -6.31
N PHE A 100 12.43 -4.46 -6.07
CA PHE A 100 12.84 -4.03 -4.73
C PHE A 100 11.81 -3.05 -4.12
N VAL A 101 11.21 -2.15 -4.91
CA VAL A 101 10.16 -1.24 -4.45
C VAL A 101 8.85 -2.00 -4.18
N LEU A 102 8.46 -2.95 -5.03
CA LEU A 102 7.26 -3.77 -4.83
C LEU A 102 7.45 -4.79 -3.69
N SER A 103 8.62 -5.44 -3.63
CA SER A 103 9.00 -6.41 -2.60
C SER A 103 9.32 -5.77 -1.25
N ILE A 104 9.61 -4.46 -1.18
CA ILE A 104 9.80 -3.74 0.09
C ILE A 104 8.56 -2.96 0.50
N ALA A 105 7.88 -2.28 -0.41
CA ALA A 105 6.67 -1.53 -0.08
C ALA A 105 5.55 -2.45 0.41
N GLY A 106 5.39 -3.63 -0.20
CA GLY A 106 4.42 -4.65 0.22
C GLY A 106 4.57 -5.09 1.68
N PRO A 107 5.70 -5.71 2.09
CA PRO A 107 5.91 -6.15 3.46
C PRO A 107 6.11 -5.01 4.46
N ILE A 108 6.54 -3.81 4.04
CA ILE A 108 6.55 -2.66 4.95
C ILE A 108 5.12 -2.24 5.31
N VAL A 109 4.22 -2.11 4.34
CA VAL A 109 2.82 -1.72 4.63
C VAL A 109 2.14 -2.81 5.46
N LEU A 110 2.34 -4.08 5.10
CA LEU A 110 1.79 -5.22 5.82
C LEU A 110 2.40 -5.36 7.22
N GLY A 111 3.71 -5.14 7.37
CA GLY A 111 4.41 -5.13 8.65
C GLY A 111 4.00 -3.98 9.55
N VAL A 112 3.77 -2.78 9.00
CA VAL A 112 3.22 -1.64 9.74
C VAL A 112 1.79 -1.93 10.19
N ALA A 113 0.95 -2.52 9.33
CA ALA A 113 -0.41 -2.90 9.71
C ALA A 113 -0.42 -3.96 10.83
N LEU A 114 0.43 -4.98 10.73
CA LEU A 114 0.58 -6.03 11.74
C LEU A 114 1.14 -5.51 13.06
N THR A 115 2.13 -4.62 13.03
CA THR A 115 2.68 -4.02 14.25
C THR A 115 1.66 -3.13 14.95
N VAL A 116 0.88 -2.34 14.20
CA VAL A 116 -0.24 -1.56 14.77
C VAL A 116 -1.25 -2.50 15.42
N LEU A 117 -1.64 -3.58 14.74
CA LEU A 117 -2.59 -4.55 15.27
C LEU A 117 -2.04 -5.25 16.53
N ALA A 118 -0.76 -5.65 16.52
CA ALA A 118 -0.10 -6.26 17.66
C ALA A 118 -0.01 -5.32 18.88
N VAL A 119 0.27 -4.03 18.67
CA VAL A 119 0.29 -3.03 19.75
C VAL A 119 -1.11 -2.87 20.36
N VAL A 120 -2.15 -2.89 19.55
CA VAL A 120 -3.54 -2.80 20.01
C VAL A 120 -3.92 -4.03 20.84
N PHE A 121 -3.63 -5.23 20.31
CA PHE A 121 -3.91 -6.48 21.01
C PHE A 121 -3.09 -6.61 22.31
N SER A 122 -1.83 -6.22 22.30
CA SER A 122 -0.98 -6.19 23.50
C SER A 122 -1.55 -5.26 24.58
N GLY A 123 -2.01 -4.06 24.20
CA GLY A 123 -2.69 -3.15 25.11
C GLY A 123 -3.98 -3.73 25.71
N PHE A 124 -4.75 -4.45 24.90
CA PHE A 124 -5.99 -5.09 25.35
C PHE A 124 -5.72 -6.23 26.34
N ILE A 125 -4.72 -7.07 26.05
CA ILE A 125 -4.27 -8.15 26.96
C ILE A 125 -3.76 -7.57 28.28
N ALA A 126 -2.96 -6.50 28.23
CA ALA A 126 -2.45 -5.83 29.42
C ALA A 126 -3.59 -5.27 30.29
N LEU A 127 -4.65 -4.71 29.69
CA LEU A 127 -5.84 -4.28 30.41
C LEU A 127 -6.54 -5.44 31.11
N ILE A 128 -6.77 -6.54 30.41
CA ILE A 128 -7.42 -7.73 30.98
C ILE A 128 -6.60 -8.26 32.17
N ALA A 129 -5.29 -8.41 32.01
CA ALA A 129 -4.41 -8.86 33.08
C ALA A 129 -4.45 -7.93 34.30
N PHE A 130 -4.51 -6.62 34.07
CA PHE A 130 -4.60 -5.63 35.13
C PHE A 130 -5.94 -5.68 35.87
N VAL A 131 -7.06 -5.85 35.16
CA VAL A 131 -8.38 -6.04 35.77
C VAL A 131 -8.40 -7.29 36.65
N ILE A 132 -7.80 -8.39 36.19
CA ILE A 132 -7.68 -9.63 36.98
C ILE A 132 -6.84 -9.37 38.24
N ALA A 133 -5.68 -8.72 38.10
CA ALA A 133 -4.82 -8.39 39.24
C ALA A 133 -5.52 -7.51 40.29
N ALA A 134 -6.27 -6.50 39.84
CA ALA A 134 -7.08 -5.65 40.70
C ALA A 134 -8.21 -6.43 41.40
N GLY A 135 -8.87 -7.36 40.68
CA GLY A 135 -9.86 -8.26 41.26
C GLY A 135 -9.26 -9.15 42.35
N CYS A 136 -8.07 -9.72 42.12
CA CYS A 136 -7.35 -10.49 43.12
C CYS A 136 -7.01 -9.63 44.36
N LEU A 137 -6.50 -8.41 44.16
CA LEU A 137 -6.21 -7.47 45.25
C LEU A 137 -7.47 -7.12 46.06
N ALA A 138 -8.60 -6.95 45.40
CA ALA A 138 -9.89 -6.71 46.06
C ALA A 138 -10.30 -7.91 46.92
N ILE A 139 -10.17 -9.14 46.42
CA ILE A 139 -10.46 -10.37 47.18
C ILE A 139 -9.54 -10.49 48.39
N VAL A 140 -8.25 -10.23 48.23
CA VAL A 140 -7.27 -10.21 49.33
C VAL A 140 -7.64 -9.16 50.37
N GLY A 141 -8.06 -7.95 49.95
CA GLY A 141 -8.53 -6.91 50.86
C GLY A 141 -9.75 -7.33 51.69
N ILE A 142 -10.71 -8.01 51.06
CA ILE A 142 -11.90 -8.55 51.76
C ILE A 142 -11.49 -9.65 52.76
N ALA A 143 -10.58 -10.54 52.38
CA ALA A 143 -10.08 -11.59 53.27
C ALA A 143 -9.34 -11.00 54.49
N LEU A 144 -8.52 -9.97 54.28
CA LEU A 144 -7.83 -9.25 55.36
C LEU A 144 -8.81 -8.52 56.28
N PHE A 145 -9.90 -7.97 55.73
CA PHE A 145 -10.96 -7.34 56.52
C PHE A 145 -11.66 -8.34 57.45
N ILE A 146 -12.01 -9.51 56.93
CA ILE A 146 -12.60 -10.61 57.72
C ILE A 146 -11.59 -11.14 58.75
N GLY A 147 -10.32 -11.28 58.37
CA GLY A 147 -9.24 -11.65 59.29
C GLY A 147 -9.11 -10.65 60.45
N GLY A 148 -9.17 -9.35 60.16
CA GLY A 148 -9.08 -8.29 61.16
C GLY A 148 -10.23 -8.30 62.16
N LEU A 149 -11.45 -8.62 61.72
CA LEU A 149 -12.62 -8.76 62.60
C LEU A 149 -12.44 -9.84 63.67
N THR A 150 -11.72 -10.93 63.36
CA THR A 150 -11.47 -11.99 64.35
C THR A 150 -10.44 -11.60 65.42
N GLN A 151 -9.58 -10.62 65.13
CA GLN A 151 -8.54 -10.13 66.06
C GLN A 151 -9.07 -9.08 67.06
N ILE A 152 -10.27 -8.52 66.84
CA ILE A 152 -10.88 -7.48 67.69
C ILE A 152 -11.01 -7.92 69.15
N ALA A 153 -11.23 -9.22 69.41
CA ALA A 153 -11.39 -9.76 70.76
C ALA A 153 -10.06 -9.99 71.51
N VAL A 154 -8.93 -10.02 70.80
CA VAL A 154 -7.62 -10.39 71.36
C VAL A 154 -6.69 -9.18 71.47
N ALA A 155 -6.65 -8.32 70.44
CA ALA A 155 -5.80 -7.14 70.40
C ALA A 155 -6.47 -6.02 69.57
N LEU A 156 -7.15 -5.11 70.28
CA LEU A 156 -7.80 -3.94 69.67
C LEU A 156 -6.88 -3.11 68.73
N PRO A 157 -5.63 -2.78 69.11
CA PRO A 157 -4.76 -1.96 68.25
C PRO A 157 -4.43 -2.63 66.91
N GLU A 158 -4.23 -3.95 66.91
CA GLU A 158 -3.84 -4.73 65.73
C GLU A 158 -5.02 -4.91 64.76
N ALA A 159 -6.23 -5.03 65.28
CA ALA A 159 -7.44 -5.12 64.46
C ALA A 159 -7.70 -3.82 63.68
N PHE A 160 -7.52 -2.65 64.31
CA PHE A 160 -7.73 -1.36 63.64
C PHE A 160 -6.68 -1.06 62.57
N THR A 161 -5.42 -1.44 62.77
CA THR A 161 -4.37 -1.27 61.75
C THR A 161 -4.60 -2.19 60.55
N LEU A 162 -5.01 -3.45 60.79
CA LEU A 162 -5.30 -4.39 59.71
C LEU A 162 -6.51 -3.94 58.87
N ILE A 163 -7.62 -3.55 59.52
CA ILE A 163 -8.81 -3.05 58.84
C ILE A 163 -8.52 -1.75 58.07
N GLY A 164 -7.78 -0.82 58.69
CA GLY A 164 -7.39 0.43 58.06
C GLY A 164 -6.49 0.22 56.83
N SER A 165 -5.50 -0.68 56.93
CA SER A 165 -4.62 -1.01 55.81
C SER A 165 -5.37 -1.66 54.65
N GLY A 166 -6.35 -2.54 54.93
CA GLY A 166 -7.20 -3.15 53.92
C GLY A 166 -8.05 -2.13 53.16
N MET A 167 -8.64 -1.16 53.86
CA MET A 167 -9.42 -0.09 53.22
C MET A 167 -8.56 0.83 52.36
N ILE A 168 -7.36 1.19 52.84
CA ILE A 168 -6.43 2.04 52.09
C ILE A 168 -5.96 1.33 50.81
N LEU A 169 -5.57 0.05 50.90
CA LEU A 169 -5.18 -0.74 49.73
C LEU A 169 -6.31 -0.89 48.72
N PHE A 170 -7.55 -1.07 49.19
CA PHE A 170 -8.72 -1.14 48.32
C PHE A 170 -8.98 0.18 47.60
N ALA A 171 -8.94 1.30 48.33
CA ALA A 171 -9.13 2.64 47.76
C ALA A 171 -8.03 3.00 46.75
N VAL A 172 -6.77 2.76 47.09
CA VAL A 172 -5.62 3.01 46.20
C VAL A 172 -5.69 2.09 44.97
N GLY A 173 -6.05 0.82 45.16
CA GLY A 173 -6.24 -0.13 44.06
C GLY A 173 -7.33 0.34 43.09
N MET A 174 -8.49 0.77 43.60
CA MET A 174 -9.61 1.23 42.77
C MET A 174 -9.26 2.52 42.02
N VAL A 175 -8.63 3.50 42.68
CA VAL A 175 -8.18 4.74 42.05
C VAL A 175 -7.11 4.44 40.98
N GLY A 176 -6.18 3.52 41.27
CA GLY A 176 -5.18 3.06 40.31
C GLY A 176 -5.80 2.46 39.06
N VAL A 177 -6.84 1.62 39.20
CA VAL A 177 -7.61 1.06 38.07
C VAL A 177 -8.28 2.16 37.26
N VAL A 178 -9.00 3.08 37.90
CA VAL A 178 -9.72 4.15 37.21
C VAL A 178 -8.75 5.07 36.45
N LEU A 179 -7.64 5.47 37.08
CA LEU A 179 -6.62 6.29 36.45
C LEU A 179 -5.96 5.57 35.27
N LEU A 180 -5.67 4.28 35.39
CA LEU A 180 -5.04 3.51 34.33
C LEU A 180 -5.99 3.28 33.15
N VAL A 181 -7.28 3.03 33.41
CA VAL A 181 -8.32 2.94 32.37
C VAL A 181 -8.49 4.29 31.65
N GLN A 182 -8.55 5.41 32.39
CA GLN A 182 -8.59 6.74 31.79
C GLN A 182 -7.33 7.05 30.99
N LEU A 183 -6.16 6.70 31.52
CA LEU A 183 -4.89 6.86 30.83
C LEU A 183 -4.88 6.05 29.54
N CYS A 184 -5.34 4.80 29.55
CA CYS A 184 -5.47 3.97 28.36
C CYS A 184 -6.41 4.59 27.34
N PHE A 185 -7.59 5.08 27.76
CA PHE A 185 -8.56 5.71 26.85
C PHE A 185 -8.07 7.02 26.24
N VAL A 186 -7.24 7.79 26.94
CA VAL A 186 -6.64 9.04 26.43
C VAL A 186 -5.36 8.78 25.66
N ALA A 187 -4.55 7.81 26.07
CA ALA A 187 -3.28 7.45 25.45
C ALA A 187 -3.51 6.74 24.11
N PHE A 188 -4.49 5.83 24.01
CA PHE A 188 -4.82 5.16 22.75
C PHE A 188 -5.00 6.14 21.58
N PRO A 189 -5.95 7.09 21.62
CA PRO A 189 -6.19 7.99 20.49
C PRO A 189 -5.01 8.92 20.19
N LYS A 190 -4.23 9.31 21.22
CA LYS A 190 -3.00 10.09 21.02
C LYS A 190 -1.89 9.27 20.36
N MET A 191 -1.71 8.02 20.79
CA MET A 191 -0.70 7.09 20.27
C MET A 191 -1.03 6.71 18.82
N PHE A 192 -2.29 6.43 18.51
CA PHE A 192 -2.76 6.23 17.14
C PHE A 192 -2.48 7.45 16.25
N ARG A 193 -2.83 8.66 16.68
CA ARG A 193 -2.55 9.88 15.89
C ARG A 193 -1.05 10.11 15.68
N TRP A 194 -0.23 9.79 16.68
CA TRP A 194 1.23 9.96 16.61
C TRP A 194 1.87 8.93 15.68
N ILE A 195 1.48 7.66 15.78
CA ILE A 195 1.91 6.58 14.87
C ILE A 195 1.52 6.92 13.43
N VAL A 196 0.27 7.33 13.19
CA VAL A 196 -0.20 7.72 11.84
C VAL A 196 0.59 8.92 11.30
N LYS A 197 0.89 9.92 12.14
CA LYS A 197 1.74 11.05 11.74
C LYS A 197 3.16 10.62 11.38
N ILE A 198 3.72 9.68 12.14
CA ILE A 198 5.07 9.15 11.87
C ILE A 198 5.07 8.31 10.60
N CYS A 199 4.05 7.51 10.33
CA CYS A 199 3.94 6.75 9.08
C CYS A 199 3.73 7.64 7.84
N LYS A 200 3.06 8.79 7.98
CA LYS A 200 2.95 9.78 6.89
C LYS A 200 4.25 10.55 6.61
N LYS A 201 5.14 10.68 7.61
CA LYS A 201 6.37 11.47 7.52
C LYS A 201 7.42 10.94 6.51
N PRO A 202 7.69 9.62 6.40
CA PRO A 202 8.64 9.10 5.40
C PRO A 202 8.04 9.04 3.99
N PHE A 203 6.72 8.93 3.85
CA PHE A 203 6.07 8.79 2.53
C PHE A 203 6.00 10.10 1.73
N HIS A 204 6.15 11.26 2.37
CA HIS A 204 6.25 12.56 1.66
C HIS A 204 7.69 12.98 1.34
N ARG A 205 8.71 12.24 1.77
CA ARG A 205 10.12 12.56 1.45
C ARG A 205 10.65 11.87 0.19
N LYS A 206 9.89 10.96 -0.44
CA LYS A 206 10.30 10.26 -1.68
C LYS A 206 9.55 10.72 -2.95
N ALA A 207 9.00 11.92 -2.96
CA ALA A 207 8.39 12.52 -4.17
C ALA A 207 9.30 13.56 -4.86
N VAL A 208 10.55 13.68 -4.44
CA VAL A 208 11.55 14.55 -5.09
C VAL A 208 12.93 13.91 -4.95
N SER A 209 13.25 13.03 -5.89
CA SER A 209 14.61 12.89 -6.45
C SER A 209 14.57 11.98 -7.66
#